data_AF-A0A947BM43-F1
#
_entry.id   AF-A0A947BM43-F1
#
_cell.length_a   1.000
_cell.length_b   1.000
_cell.length_c   1.000
_cell.angle_alpha   90.00
_cell.angle_beta   90.00
_cell.angle_gamma   90.00
#
_symmetry.space_group_name_H-M   'P 1'
#
loop_
_entity.id
_entity.type
_entity.pdbx_description
1 polymer ?
#
loop_
_entity_poly.entity_id
_entity_poly.type
_entity_poly.pdbx_seq_one_letter_code
_entity_poly.pdbx_strand_id
1 'polypeptide(L)' 'MKVCVLGAAGGIGQPLSLLLKLQLPAGSELSLYDVAP' A
#
# COMPACT_ATOMS: atom_id res chain seq x y z
N MET A 1 -10.71 -7.01 -4.54
CA MET A 1 -10.92 -6.22 -3.30
C MET A 1 -10.05 -4.99 -3.35
N LYS A 2 -10.53 -3.81 -2.94
CA LYS A 2 -9.71 -2.59 -2.94
C LYS A 2 -9.15 -2.34 -1.55
N VAL A 3 -7.84 -2.10 -1.47
CA VAL A 3 -7.11 -1.83 -0.23
C VAL A 3 -6.36 -0.51 -0.41
N CYS A 4 -6.41 0.36 0.60
CA CYS A 4 -5.70 1.63 0.59
C CYS A 4 -4.78 1.76 1.79
N VAL A 5 -3.56 2.25 1.57
CA VAL A 5 -2.62 2.64 2.63
C VAL A 5 -2.53 4.16 2.64
N LEU A 6 -2.90 4.76 3.77
CA LEU A 6 -2.74 6.20 4.04
C LEU A 6 -1.45 6.39 4.86
N GLY A 7 -0.53 7.22 4.37
CA GLY A 7 0.82 7.33 4.93
C GLY A 7 1.82 6.37 4.26
N ALA A 8 1.65 6.10 2.96
CA ALA A 8 2.42 5.11 2.21
C ALA A 8 3.90 5.47 1.98
N ALA A 9 4.28 6.75 2.07
CA ALA A 9 5.65 7.21 1.88
C ALA A 9 6.48 7.17 3.18
N GLY A 10 5.85 6.94 4.34
CA GLY A 10 6.54 6.82 5.63
C GLY A 10 7.37 5.54 5.78
N GLY A 11 8.24 5.51 6.80
CA GLY A 11 9.14 4.37 7.07
C GLY A 11 8.43 3.03 7.32
N ILE A 12 7.16 3.05 7.70
CA ILE A 12 6.30 1.85 7.80
C ILE A 12 5.46 1.67 6.53
N GLY A 13 4.95 2.75 5.96
CA GLY A 13 4.08 2.72 4.78
C GLY A 13 4.75 2.07 3.58
N GLN A 14 6.03 2.36 3.34
CA GLN A 14 6.78 1.79 2.23
C GLN A 14 6.93 0.26 2.32
N PRO A 15 7.50 -0.32 3.41
CA PRO A 15 7.62 -1.77 3.53
C PRO A 15 6.26 -2.47 3.61
N LEU A 16 5.26 -1.87 4.25
CA LEU A 16 3.90 -2.42 4.27
C LEU A 16 3.29 -2.48 2.86
N SER A 17 3.45 -1.43 2.06
CA SER A 17 2.94 -1.37 0.70
C SER A 17 3.57 -2.44 -0.19
N LEU A 18 4.87 -2.70 -0.01
CA LEU A 18 5.56 -3.80 -0.70
C LEU A 18 4.98 -5.16 -0.30
N LEU A 19 4.83 -5.42 1.00
CA LEU A 19 4.25 -6.69 1.48
C LEU A 19 2.84 -6.90 0.95
N LEU A 20 1.98 -5.87 1.01
CA LEU A 20 0.63 -5.93 0.48
C LEU A 20 0.62 -6.19 -1.03
N LYS A 21 1.52 -5.54 -1.80
CA LYS A 21 1.62 -5.80 -3.25
C LYS A 21 1.94 -7.26 -3.58
N LEU A 22 2.72 -7.93 -2.72
CA LEU A 22 3.14 -9.33 -2.91
C LEU A 22 2.15 -10.35 -2.35
N GLN A 23 1.41 -10.01 -1.29
CA GLN A 23 0.60 -10.96 -0.54
C GLN A 23 -0.91 -10.82 -0.78
N LEU A 24 -1.37 -9.71 -1.38
CA LEU A 24 -2.79 -9.56 -1.66
C LEU A 24 -3.27 -10.61 -2.68
N PRO A 25 -4.50 -11.12 -2.52
CA PRO A 25 -5.08 -12.06 -3.48
C PRO A 25 -5.14 -11.48 -4.89
N ALA A 26 -5.04 -12.34 -5.91
CA ALA A 26 -5.20 -11.96 -7.30
C ALA A 26 -6.53 -11.21 -7.53
N GLY A 27 -6.49 -10.15 -8.34
CA GLY A 27 -7.65 -9.26 -8.55
C GLY A 27 -7.89 -8.23 -7.44
N SER A 28 -6.93 -8.08 -6.51
CA SER A 28 -6.93 -6.96 -5.56
C SER A 28 -6.27 -5.72 -6.16
N GLU A 29 -6.81 -4.55 -5.81
CA GLU A 29 -6.24 -3.25 -6.17
C GLU A 29 -5.64 -2.62 -4.91
N LEU A 30 -4.39 -2.17 -4.99
CA LEU A 30 -3.70 -1.48 -3.91
C LEU A 30 -3.54 -0.01 -4.31
N SER A 31 -4.13 0.90 -3.52
CA SER A 31 -4.01 2.35 -3.68
C SER A 31 -3.14 2.92 -2.56
N LEU A 32 -2.14 3.72 -2.93
CA LEU A 32 -1.20 4.31 -1.99
C LEU A 32 -1.42 5.82 -1.95
N TYR A 33 -1.53 6.38 -0.75
CA TYR A 33 -1.64 7.82 -0.56
C TYR A 33 -0.69 8.26 0.55
N ASP A 34 -0.05 9.40 0.35
CA ASP A 34 0.65 10.13 1.38
C ASP A 34 0.50 11.63 1.11
N VAL A 35 0.65 12.44 2.17
CA VAL A 35 0.65 13.90 2.06
C VAL A 35 2.00 14.41 1.59
N ALA A 36 3.08 13.67 1.86
CA ALA A 36 4.40 13.93 1.33
C ALA A 36 4.59 13.17 -0.01
N PRO A 37 5.28 13.76 -1.00
CA PRO A 37 5.53 13.12 -2.29
C PRO A 37 6.39 11.85 -2.18
#